data_AF-K9W940-F1
#
_entry.id   AF-K9W940-F1
#
_cell.length_a   1.000
_cell.length_b   1.000
_cell.length_c   1.000
_cell.angle_alpha   90.00
_cell.angle_beta   90.00
_cell.angle_gamma   90.00
#
_symmetry.space_group_name_H-M   'P 1'
#
loop_
_entity.id
_entity.type
_entity.pdbx_description
1 polymer ?
#
loop_
_entity_poly.entity_id
_entity_poly.type
_entity_poly.pdbx_seq_one_letter_code
_entity_poly.pdbx_strand_id
1 'polypeptide(L)'
;MVEGSSIKVTINFNDPDLSPEDQEIEVQKLLKQLKELDELESVERILDPNPPEGNKALGGFLMGMLTTEVNPANVRNLIGFLGDRLSGKAIEMEVEANGKKLKVKASSQAELMAAIEAAQKFVTM
;
A
#
# COMPACT_ATOMS: atom_id res chain seq x y z
N MET A 1 -10.70 20.35 14.23
CA MET A 1 -10.65 19.40 13.10
C MET A 1 -11.06 18.06 13.65
N VAL A 2 -12.08 17.43 13.09
CA VAL A 2 -12.41 16.05 13.48
C VAL A 2 -11.26 15.21 12.95
N GLU A 3 -10.51 14.56 13.84
CA GLU A 3 -9.62 13.46 13.46
C GLU A 3 -10.51 12.36 12.88
N GLY A 4 -10.81 12.46 11.57
CA GLY A 4 -11.39 11.36 10.84
C GLY A 4 -10.32 10.29 10.78
N SER A 5 -10.53 9.16 11.46
CA SER A 5 -9.58 8.06 11.53
C SER A 5 -9.05 7.70 10.14
N SER A 6 -7.84 8.15 9.79
CA SER A 6 -7.23 7.82 8.52
C SER A 6 -6.93 6.32 8.49
N ILE A 7 -7.09 5.72 7.32
CA ILE A 7 -6.75 4.33 7.08
C ILE A 7 -5.36 4.33 6.45
N LYS A 8 -4.40 3.72 7.14
CA LYS A 8 -3.07 3.48 6.61
C LYS A 8 -3.08 2.15 5.88
N VAL A 9 -2.67 2.16 4.61
CA VAL A 9 -2.53 0.97 3.78
C VAL A 9 -1.07 0.85 3.38
N THR A 10 -0.42 -0.22 3.83
CA THR A 10 0.90 -0.63 3.35
C THR A 10 0.72 -1.62 2.22
N ILE A 11 1.37 -1.37 1.10
CA ILE A 11 1.35 -2.20 -0.10
C ILE A 11 2.75 -2.79 -0.24
N ASN A 12 2.83 -4.11 -0.33
CA ASN A 12 4.05 -4.86 -0.61
C ASN A 12 3.90 -5.58 -1.95
N PHE A 13 4.51 -5.00 -2.96
CA PHE A 13 4.61 -5.54 -4.30
C PHE A 13 5.75 -6.54 -4.35
N ASN A 14 5.45 -7.84 -4.37
CA ASN A 14 6.44 -8.92 -4.33
C ASN A 14 6.15 -9.95 -5.42
N ASP A 15 6.18 -9.47 -6.67
CA ASP A 15 6.01 -10.28 -7.87
C ASP A 15 7.30 -11.10 -8.13
N PRO A 16 7.29 -12.43 -7.94
CA PRO A 16 8.51 -13.24 -8.05
C PRO A 16 9.03 -13.35 -9.49
N ASP A 17 8.22 -12.96 -10.47
CA ASP A 17 8.58 -13.01 -11.89
C ASP A 17 9.34 -11.76 -12.34
N LEU A 18 9.50 -10.75 -11.47
CA LEU A 18 10.21 -9.50 -11.77
C LEU A 18 11.62 -9.47 -11.20
N SER A 19 12.54 -8.86 -11.95
CA SER A 19 13.86 -8.53 -11.43
C SER A 19 13.77 -7.39 -10.38
N PRO A 20 14.77 -7.24 -9.48
CA PRO A 20 14.78 -6.13 -8.52
C PRO A 20 14.70 -4.74 -9.17
N GLU A 21 15.29 -4.58 -10.36
CA GLU A 21 15.25 -3.33 -11.12
C GLU A 21 13.85 -3.06 -11.68
N ASP A 22 13.22 -4.08 -12.27
CA ASP A 22 11.85 -3.97 -12.79
C ASP A 22 10.84 -3.72 -11.68
N GLN A 23 11.01 -4.37 -10.53
CA GLN A 23 10.20 -4.18 -9.34
C GLN A 23 10.29 -2.73 -8.84
N GLU A 24 11.50 -2.17 -8.79
CA GLU A 24 11.70 -0.77 -8.41
C GLU A 24 11.04 0.19 -9.41
N ILE A 25 11.14 -0.08 -10.71
CA ILE A 25 10.48 0.71 -11.75
C ILE A 25 8.96 0.71 -11.56
N GLU A 26 8.35 -0.46 -11.32
CA GLU A 26 6.90 -0.57 -11.10
C GLU A 26 6.46 0.16 -9.81
N VAL A 27 7.23 0.05 -8.73
CA VAL A 27 6.95 0.78 -7.47
C VAL A 27 7.05 2.29 -7.67
N GLN A 28 8.04 2.79 -8.43
CA GLN A 28 8.17 4.22 -8.73
C GLN A 28 7.01 4.73 -9.59
N LYS A 29 6.57 3.95 -10.59
CA LYS A 29 5.38 4.26 -11.39
C LYS A 29 4.13 4.33 -10.50
N LEU A 30 3.92 3.31 -9.66
CA LEU A 30 2.78 3.26 -8.75
C LEU A 30 2.79 4.44 -7.77
N LEU A 31 3.95 4.76 -7.18
CA LEU A 31 4.13 5.92 -6.30
C LEU A 31 3.71 7.21 -7.02
N LYS A 32 4.17 7.43 -8.25
CA LYS A 32 3.80 8.61 -9.02
C LYS A 32 2.29 8.69 -9.26
N GLN A 33 1.68 7.58 -9.66
CA GLN A 33 0.24 7.55 -9.92
C GLN A 33 -0.59 7.74 -8.64
N LEU A 34 -0.15 7.19 -7.50
CA LEU A 34 -0.79 7.41 -6.20
C LEU A 34 -0.68 8.87 -5.76
N LYS A 35 0.44 9.55 -6.03
CA LYS A 35 0.58 11.00 -5.77
C LYS A 35 -0.36 11.88 -6.61
N GLU A 36 -0.87 11.35 -7.72
CA GLU A 36 -1.83 12.03 -8.59
C GLU A 36 -3.29 11.77 -8.16
N LEU A 37 -3.53 10.92 -7.14
CA LEU A 37 -4.87 10.69 -6.58
C LEU A 37 -5.19 11.74 -5.52
N ASP A 38 -6.19 12.59 -5.80
CA ASP A 38 -6.73 13.57 -4.86
C ASP A 38 -7.35 12.90 -3.61
N GLU A 39 -7.68 11.62 -3.71
CA GLU A 39 -8.30 10.83 -2.64
C GLU A 39 -7.35 10.48 -1.48
N LEU A 40 -6.04 10.53 -1.72
CA LEU A 40 -5.01 10.17 -0.74
C LEU A 40 -4.60 11.37 0.10
N GLU A 41 -4.44 11.15 1.40
CA GLU A 41 -3.88 12.13 2.32
C GLU A 41 -2.35 12.15 2.21
N SER A 42 -1.74 10.97 2.05
CA SER A 42 -0.29 10.84 1.87
C SER A 42 0.08 9.54 1.14
N VAL A 43 1.23 9.54 0.47
CA VAL A 43 1.88 8.34 -0.05
C VAL A 43 3.40 8.45 0.03
N GLU A 44 4.01 7.44 0.63
CA GLU A 44 5.43 7.43 0.97
C GLU A 44 6.08 6.07 0.75
N ARG A 45 7.41 6.08 0.61
CA ARG A 45 8.24 4.88 0.63
C ARG A 45 8.56 4.52 2.08
N ILE A 46 8.60 3.23 2.40
CA ILE A 46 8.94 2.78 3.75
C ILE A 46 10.46 2.71 3.89
N LEU A 47 11.02 3.36 4.91
CA LEU A 47 12.46 3.26 5.21
C LEU A 47 12.82 1.84 5.65
N ASP A 48 13.94 1.33 5.14
CA ASP A 48 14.53 0.07 5.55
C ASP A 48 15.28 0.27 6.88
N PRO A 49 14.85 -0.39 7.98
CA PRO A 49 15.56 -0.31 9.25
C PRO A 49 16.93 -0.98 9.23
N ASN A 50 17.23 -1.84 8.25
CA ASN A 50 18.48 -2.57 8.09
C ASN A 50 19.00 -2.46 6.64
N PRO A 51 19.38 -1.26 6.17
CA PRO A 51 19.75 -1.05 4.77
C PRO A 51 20.98 -1.90 4.38
N PRO A 52 21.03 -2.46 3.15
CA PRO A 52 22.16 -3.25 2.69
C PRO A 52 23.49 -2.49 2.76
N GLU A 53 24.55 -3.14 3.24
CA GLU A 53 25.89 -2.53 3.31
C GLU A 53 26.34 -2.02 1.93
N GLY A 54 26.74 -0.75 1.86
CA GLY A 54 27.24 -0.10 0.64
C GLY A 54 26.30 0.91 -0.01
N ASN A 55 25.02 0.97 0.38
CA ASN A 55 24.10 2.02 -0.05
C ASN A 55 24.34 3.32 0.74
N LYS A 56 25.19 4.21 0.19
CA LYS A 56 25.64 5.46 0.85
C LYS A 56 24.60 6.60 0.90
N ALA A 57 23.36 6.37 0.51
CA ALA A 57 22.30 7.36 0.63
C ALA A 57 21.37 6.97 1.81
N LEU A 58 21.57 7.63 2.96
CA LEU A 58 20.57 7.91 3.99
C LEU A 58 19.43 6.87 4.16
N GLY A 59 19.74 5.64 4.56
CA GLY A 59 18.72 4.59 4.78
C GLY A 59 18.00 4.20 3.49
N GLY A 60 18.28 3.00 2.97
CA GLY A 60 17.53 2.46 1.83
C GLY A 60 16.03 2.43 2.12
N PHE A 61 15.19 2.41 1.09
CA PHE A 61 13.76 2.10 1.25
C PHE A 61 13.55 0.59 1.14
N LEU A 62 12.55 0.06 1.85
CA LEU A 62 12.09 -1.31 1.65
C LEU A 62 11.61 -1.47 0.20
N MET A 63 12.31 -2.35 -0.54
CA MET A 63 11.99 -2.66 -1.93
C MET A 63 10.56 -3.22 -2.04
N GLY A 64 9.83 -2.82 -3.07
CA GLY A 64 8.45 -3.27 -3.25
C GLY A 64 7.42 -2.59 -2.36
N MET A 65 7.82 -1.77 -1.38
CA MET A 65 6.89 -1.29 -0.35
C MET A 65 6.54 0.20 -0.44
N LEU A 66 5.23 0.46 -0.34
CA LEU A 66 4.64 1.79 -0.23
C LEU A 66 3.70 1.84 0.96
N THR A 67 3.58 2.99 1.59
CA THR A 67 2.52 3.27 2.55
C THR A 67 1.68 4.44 2.05
N THR A 68 0.36 4.33 2.16
CA THR A 68 -0.59 5.38 1.82
C THR A 68 -1.51 5.65 3.00
N GLU A 69 -1.90 6.89 3.21
CA GLU A 69 -2.99 7.25 4.12
C GLU A 69 -4.17 7.75 3.29
N VAL A 70 -5.36 7.24 3.62
CA VAL A 70 -6.59 7.54 2.90
C VAL A 70 -7.74 7.71 3.88
N ASN A 71 -8.62 8.66 3.58
CA ASN A 71 -9.85 8.82 4.34
C ASN A 71 -10.75 7.57 4.18
N PRO A 72 -11.44 7.10 5.24
CA PRO A 72 -12.40 5.99 5.13
C PRO A 72 -13.44 6.13 4.02
N ALA A 73 -13.85 7.36 3.68
CA ALA A 73 -14.79 7.63 2.59
C ALA A 73 -14.20 7.31 1.20
N ASN A 74 -12.88 7.36 1.06
CA ASN A 74 -12.15 7.27 -0.20
C ASN A 74 -11.43 5.93 -0.40
N VAL A 75 -11.34 5.08 0.63
CA VAL A 75 -10.57 3.82 0.54
C VAL A 75 -11.09 2.90 -0.58
N ARG A 76 -12.39 2.94 -0.90
CA ARG A 76 -12.95 2.15 -2.01
C ARG A 76 -12.38 2.57 -3.37
N ASN A 77 -12.12 3.85 -3.57
CA ASN A 77 -11.50 4.37 -4.80
C ASN A 77 -10.05 3.92 -4.90
N LEU A 78 -9.29 4.01 -3.79
CA LEU A 78 -7.93 3.48 -3.70
C LEU A 78 -7.90 1.98 -4.05
N ILE A 79 -8.83 1.20 -3.51
CA ILE A 79 -8.94 -0.24 -3.80
C ILE A 79 -9.23 -0.50 -5.27
N GLY A 80 -10.19 0.23 -5.86
CA GLY A 80 -10.49 0.09 -7.29
C GLY A 80 -9.25 0.36 -8.12
N PHE A 81 -8.58 1.48 -7.84
CA PHE A 81 -7.33 1.86 -8.47
C PHE A 81 -6.23 0.80 -8.36
N LEU A 82 -6.03 0.24 -7.17
CA LEU A 82 -5.05 -0.81 -6.90
C LEU A 82 -5.44 -2.10 -7.60
N GLY A 83 -6.71 -2.52 -7.49
CA GLY A 83 -7.22 -3.71 -8.14
C GLY A 83 -7.05 -3.69 -9.66
N ASP A 84 -7.33 -2.56 -10.31
CA ASP A 84 -7.21 -2.43 -11.77
C ASP A 84 -5.75 -2.51 -12.24
N ARG A 85 -4.80 -2.00 -11.45
CA ARG A 85 -3.36 -1.95 -11.79
C ARG A 85 -2.60 -3.20 -11.39
N LEU A 86 -3.05 -3.82 -10.32
CA LEU A 86 -2.34 -4.88 -9.64
C LEU A 86 -3.01 -6.25 -9.81
N SER A 87 -4.10 -6.30 -10.58
CA SER A 87 -4.74 -7.56 -10.98
C SER A 87 -3.72 -8.51 -11.62
N GLY A 88 -3.70 -9.74 -11.15
CA GLY A 88 -2.81 -10.78 -11.65
C GLY A 88 -1.38 -10.74 -11.09
N LYS A 89 -1.09 -9.84 -10.14
CA LYS A 89 0.22 -9.75 -9.48
C LYS A 89 0.14 -10.20 -8.03
N ALA A 90 1.22 -10.81 -7.54
CA ALA A 90 1.31 -11.24 -6.14
C ALA A 90 1.58 -10.03 -5.22
N ILE A 91 0.60 -9.68 -4.38
CA ILE A 91 0.70 -8.52 -3.50
C ILE A 91 0.25 -8.86 -2.08
N GLU A 92 1.02 -8.38 -1.11
CA GLU A 92 0.60 -8.36 0.29
C GLU A 92 0.24 -6.93 0.68
N MET A 93 -0.81 -6.76 1.48
CA MET A 93 -1.13 -5.47 2.07
C MET A 93 -1.34 -5.60 3.56
N GLU A 94 -1.07 -4.51 4.26
CA GLU A 94 -1.42 -4.32 5.66
C GLU A 94 -2.31 -3.09 5.77
N VAL A 95 -3.48 -3.26 6.36
CA VAL A 95 -4.45 -2.20 6.61
C VAL A 95 -4.43 -1.91 8.09
N GLU A 96 -4.18 -0.66 8.45
CA GLU A 96 -4.14 -0.19 9.82
C GLU A 96 -5.12 0.97 10.00
N ALA A 97 -6.00 0.88 10.99
CA ALA A 97 -6.82 2.00 11.42
C ALA A 97 -7.32 1.80 12.85
N ASN A 98 -7.52 2.90 13.59
CA ASN A 98 -7.92 2.90 15.01
C ASN A 98 -7.04 1.98 15.90
N GLY A 99 -5.73 1.92 15.61
CA GLY A 99 -4.77 1.06 16.33
C GLY A 99 -4.92 -0.44 16.08
N LYS A 100 -5.81 -0.84 15.17
CA LYS A 100 -6.00 -2.24 14.75
C LYS A 100 -5.32 -2.45 13.39
N LYS A 101 -4.63 -3.58 13.24
CA LYS A 101 -3.93 -3.97 12.00
C LYS A 101 -4.50 -5.26 11.43
N LEU A 102 -4.72 -5.30 10.13
CA LEU A 102 -5.11 -6.49 9.37
C LEU A 102 -4.12 -6.70 8.22
N LYS A 103 -3.43 -7.83 8.21
CA LYS A 103 -2.59 -8.24 7.09
C LYS A 103 -3.39 -9.11 6.12
N VAL A 104 -3.37 -8.73 4.85
CA VAL A 104 -4.12 -9.34 3.76
C VAL A 104 -3.15 -9.77 2.68
N LYS A 105 -3.24 -11.02 2.23
CA LYS A 105 -2.64 -11.44 0.97
C LYS A 105 -3.75 -11.51 -0.05
N ALA A 106 -3.63 -10.73 -1.12
CA ALA A 106 -4.62 -10.73 -2.18
C ALA A 106 -3.89 -10.90 -3.52
N SER A 107 -4.39 -11.82 -4.31
CA SER A 107 -3.96 -12.07 -5.68
C SER A 107 -4.96 -11.52 -6.71
N SER A 108 -6.11 -11.03 -6.22
CA SER A 108 -7.18 -10.48 -7.04
C SER A 108 -7.87 -9.26 -6.40
N GLN A 109 -8.50 -8.45 -7.25
CA GLN A 109 -9.31 -7.30 -6.83
C GLN A 109 -10.47 -7.69 -5.90
N ALA A 110 -11.07 -8.87 -6.10
CA ALA A 110 -12.16 -9.35 -5.25
C ALA A 110 -11.68 -9.69 -3.83
N GLU A 111 -10.53 -10.37 -3.72
CA GLU A 111 -9.90 -10.68 -2.42
C GLU A 111 -9.48 -9.40 -1.69
N LEU A 112 -8.91 -8.46 -2.43
CA LEU A 112 -8.53 -7.13 -1.92
C LEU A 112 -9.73 -6.39 -1.33
N MET A 113 -10.82 -6.30 -2.09
CA MET A 113 -12.02 -5.56 -1.70
C MET A 113 -12.67 -6.20 -0.46
N ALA A 114 -12.80 -7.52 -0.44
CA ALA A 114 -13.40 -8.23 0.70
C ALA A 114 -12.61 -8.03 2.00
N ALA A 115 -11.28 -8.06 1.92
CA ALA A 115 -10.43 -7.93 3.09
C ALA A 115 -10.41 -6.50 3.64
N ILE A 116 -10.45 -5.48 2.78
CA ILE A 116 -10.52 -4.09 3.25
C ILE A 116 -11.92 -3.74 3.73
N GLU A 117 -12.99 -4.26 3.12
CA GLU A 117 -14.33 -4.13 3.71
C GLU A 117 -14.39 -4.75 5.11
N ALA A 118 -13.73 -5.90 5.32
CA ALA A 118 -13.61 -6.50 6.64
C ALA A 118 -12.79 -5.60 7.59
N ALA A 119 -11.69 -5.01 7.13
CA ALA A 119 -10.90 -4.06 7.91
C ALA A 119 -11.71 -2.80 8.26
N GLN A 120 -12.39 -2.18 7.30
CA GLN A 120 -13.25 -1.01 7.52
C GLN A 120 -14.31 -1.32 8.57
N LYS A 121 -15.04 -2.43 8.42
CA LYS A 121 -16.06 -2.86 9.39
C LYS A 121 -15.45 -3.05 10.78
N PHE A 122 -14.30 -3.70 10.86
CA PHE A 122 -13.58 -3.94 12.12
C PHE A 122 -13.08 -2.65 12.80
N VAL A 123 -12.80 -1.62 12.02
CA VAL A 123 -12.27 -0.34 12.45
C VAL A 123 -13.38 0.63 12.85
N THR A 124 -14.53 0.59 12.17
CA THR A 124 -15.73 1.37 12.53
C THR A 124 -16.53 0.78 13.69
N MET A 125 -16.19 -0.44 14.13
CA MET A 125 -16.73 -1.14 15.31
C MET A 125 -15.94 -0.82 16.57
#